data_AF-A0A142CU29-F1
#
_entry.id   AF-A0A142CU29-F1
#
_cell.length_a   1.000
_cell.length_b   1.000
_cell.length_c   1.000
_cell.angle_alpha   90.00
_cell.angle_beta   90.00
_cell.angle_gamma   90.00
#
_symmetry.space_group_name_H-M   'P 1'
#
loop_
_entity.id
_entity.type
_entity.pdbx_description
1 polymer ?
#
loop_
_entity_poly.entity_id
_entity_poly.type
_entity_poly.pdbx_seq_one_letter_code
_entity_poly.pdbx_strand_id
1 'polypeptide(L)'
;MDVFEEIEKREKRLNAIIEIAEDRLKHIEELGVKAKGPQIKDYSAYYVFITLIGIILGTAVLAFVSRRVGSRINIPIKLYAVLLLLFSIPAVYYILFNRKPEESPGSDLVERERMARILLERFYKPFREAVQADDRVKIEELANRLLEDPILASSMEILNEGDPKIVAYALLLYARYEPGLENEVKETLNIVTNKPTKALLEALLRKGYNPQEQSKIGGDREA
;
A
#
# COMPACT_ATOMS: atom_id res chain seq x y z
N MET A 1 -16.39 -21.94 -10.98
CA MET A 1 -15.38 -21.19 -11.75
C MET A 1 -14.12 -22.03 -11.80
N ASP A 2 -13.30 -21.91 -12.84
CA ASP A 2 -12.00 -22.57 -12.85
C ASP A 2 -10.99 -21.74 -12.05
N VAL A 3 -10.36 -22.37 -11.07
CA VAL A 3 -9.37 -21.73 -10.20
C VAL A 3 -8.16 -21.28 -11.03
N PHE A 4 -7.74 -22.09 -12.00
CA PHE A 4 -6.55 -21.80 -12.81
C PHE A 4 -6.75 -20.61 -13.75
N GLU A 5 -7.92 -20.50 -14.37
CA GLU A 5 -8.26 -19.38 -15.25
C GLU A 5 -8.24 -18.04 -14.49
N GLU A 6 -8.79 -18.03 -13.27
CA GLU A 6 -8.76 -16.83 -12.42
C GLU A 6 -7.34 -16.49 -11.94
N ILE A 7 -6.51 -17.49 -11.59
CA ILE A 7 -5.10 -17.26 -11.26
C ILE A 7 -4.36 -16.66 -12.46
N GLU A 8 -4.49 -17.26 -13.65
CA GLU A 8 -3.79 -16.79 -14.85
C GLU A 8 -4.20 -15.35 -15.21
N LYS A 9 -5.48 -15.02 -15.06
CA LYS A 9 -5.97 -13.66 -15.27
C LYS A 9 -5.34 -12.65 -14.32
N ARG A 10 -5.12 -13.03 -13.06
CA ARG A 10 -4.44 -12.18 -12.07
C ARG A 10 -2.94 -12.07 -12.34
N GLU A 11 -2.28 -13.17 -12.69
CA GLU A 11 -0.87 -13.15 -13.11
C GLU A 11 -0.66 -12.21 -14.31
N LYS A 12 -1.51 -12.30 -15.35
CA LYS A 12 -1.47 -11.40 -16.51
C LYS A 12 -1.66 -9.94 -16.12
N ARG A 13 -2.61 -9.65 -15.22
CA ARG A 13 -2.84 -8.28 -14.73
C ARG A 13 -1.63 -7.74 -13.98
N LEU A 14 -1.02 -8.53 -13.11
CA LEU A 14 0.17 -8.11 -12.36
C LEU A 14 1.37 -7.90 -13.27
N ASN A 15 1.60 -8.79 -14.24
CA ASN A 15 2.64 -8.61 -15.26
C ASN A 15 2.44 -7.33 -16.07
N ALA A 16 1.20 -7.02 -16.48
CA ALA A 16 0.89 -5.76 -17.16
C ALA A 16 1.18 -4.52 -16.29
N ILE A 17 0.94 -4.60 -14.97
CA ILE A 17 1.29 -3.51 -14.04
C ILE A 17 2.81 -3.30 -14.01
N ILE A 18 3.58 -4.39 -13.94
CA ILE A 18 5.05 -4.36 -13.95
C ILE A 18 5.55 -3.74 -15.26
N GLU A 19 5.08 -4.25 -16.40
CA GLU A 19 5.50 -3.78 -17.72
C GLU A 19 5.19 -2.29 -17.95
N ILE A 20 3.98 -1.84 -17.57
CA ILE A 20 3.60 -0.43 -17.69
C ILE A 20 4.46 0.46 -16.78
N ALA A 21 4.77 -0.02 -15.56
CA ALA A 21 5.60 0.74 -14.64
C ALA A 21 7.05 0.83 -15.14
N GLU A 22 7.64 -0.28 -15.58
CA GLU A 22 8.99 -0.33 -16.16
C GLU A 22 9.09 0.57 -17.40
N ASP A 23 8.11 0.51 -18.32
CA ASP A 23 8.11 1.34 -19.53
C ASP A 23 7.99 2.83 -19.18
N ARG A 24 7.10 3.20 -18.25
CA ARG A 24 6.97 4.60 -17.82
C ARG A 24 8.20 5.10 -17.08
N LEU A 25 8.83 4.28 -16.25
CA LEU A 25 10.07 4.63 -15.56
C LEU A 25 11.20 4.88 -16.55
N LYS A 26 11.31 4.03 -17.58
CA LYS A 26 12.27 4.22 -18.67
C LYS A 26 12.02 5.52 -19.42
N HIS A 27 10.76 5.84 -19.74
CA HIS A 27 10.41 7.12 -20.36
C HIS A 27 10.72 8.32 -19.46
N ILE A 28 10.48 8.23 -18.14
CA ILE A 28 10.83 9.27 -17.17
C ILE A 28 12.35 9.43 -17.08
N GLU A 29 13.12 8.35 -17.13
CA GLU A 29 14.58 8.39 -17.14
C GLU A 29 15.10 9.05 -18.44
N GLU A 30 14.57 8.67 -19.60
CA GLU A 30 14.92 9.27 -20.89
C GLU A 30 14.55 10.77 -20.96
N LEU A 31 13.40 11.15 -20.41
CA LEU A 31 12.97 12.54 -20.31
C LEU A 31 13.78 13.30 -19.25
N GLY A 32 14.13 12.68 -18.11
CA GLY A 32 14.95 13.25 -17.05
C GLY A 32 16.40 13.49 -17.49
N VAL A 33 16.93 12.62 -18.36
CA VAL A 33 18.22 12.83 -19.04
C VAL A 33 18.15 14.04 -19.97
N LYS A 34 17.01 14.27 -20.66
CA LYS A 34 16.77 15.47 -21.48
C LYS A 34 16.36 16.71 -20.66
N ALA A 35 15.84 16.52 -19.45
CA ALA A 35 15.31 17.55 -18.56
C ALA A 35 16.26 17.90 -17.41
N LYS A 36 17.58 17.76 -17.59
CA LYS A 36 18.59 18.57 -16.87
C LYS A 36 18.51 20.06 -17.28
N GLY A 37 17.29 20.60 -17.43
CA GLY A 37 17.04 22.03 -17.29
C GLY A 37 17.30 22.45 -15.85
N PRO A 38 17.41 23.76 -15.56
CA PRO A 38 17.82 24.24 -14.25
C PRO A 38 16.85 23.69 -13.19
N GLN A 39 17.36 22.81 -12.32
CA GLN A 39 16.67 22.40 -11.11
C GLN A 39 16.29 23.68 -10.39
N ILE A 40 15.00 23.96 -10.30
CA ILE A 40 14.49 25.06 -9.48
C ILE A 40 14.79 24.63 -8.05
N LYS A 41 15.98 25.00 -7.56
CA LYS A 41 16.41 24.71 -6.19
C LYS A 41 15.34 25.27 -5.27
N ASP A 42 14.81 24.43 -4.39
CA ASP A 42 13.82 24.88 -3.43
C ASP A 42 14.51 25.78 -2.38
N TYR A 43 14.44 27.08 -2.59
CA TYR A 43 15.02 28.09 -1.68
C TYR A 43 14.11 28.37 -0.48
N SER A 44 12.99 27.66 -0.34
CA SER A 44 12.04 27.75 0.78
C SER A 44 12.73 27.72 2.16
N ALA A 45 13.69 26.80 2.34
CA ALA A 45 14.49 26.72 3.57
C ALA A 45 15.36 27.97 3.81
N TYR A 46 15.92 28.55 2.74
CA TYR A 46 16.67 29.81 2.79
C TYR A 46 15.77 30.98 3.19
N TYR A 47 14.56 31.07 2.64
CA TYR A 47 13.60 32.12 2.99
C TYR A 47 13.18 32.04 4.47
N VAL A 48 12.95 30.83 4.99
CA VAL A 48 12.60 30.62 6.40
C VAL A 48 13.75 31.02 7.32
N PHE A 49 14.99 30.65 6.96
CA PHE A 49 16.17 31.01 7.73
C PHE A 49 16.45 32.52 7.73
N ILE A 50 16.37 33.18 6.57
CA ILE A 50 16.51 34.64 6.44
C ILE A 50 15.40 35.36 7.22
N THR A 51 14.17 34.86 7.18
CA THR A 51 13.05 35.41 7.96
C THR A 51 13.32 35.31 9.46
N LEU A 52 13.81 34.16 9.93
CA LEU A 52 14.17 33.95 11.34
C LEU A 52 15.27 34.93 11.79
N ILE A 53 16.32 35.07 10.99
CA ILE A 53 17.42 36.03 11.24
C ILE A 53 16.88 37.47 11.25
N GLY A 54 16.01 37.82 10.29
CA GLY A 54 15.39 39.13 10.20
C GLY A 54 14.55 39.47 11.43
N ILE A 55 13.79 38.52 11.97
CA ILE A 55 13.02 38.70 13.20
C ILE A 55 13.94 38.95 14.39
N ILE A 56 15.01 38.17 14.54
CA ILE A 56 15.98 38.33 15.64
C ILE A 56 16.65 39.71 15.58
N LEU A 57 17.15 40.09 14.40
CA LEU A 57 17.81 41.38 14.19
C LEU A 57 16.83 42.55 14.37
N GLY A 58 15.63 42.47 13.79
CA GLY A 58 14.60 43.50 13.93
C GLY A 58 14.20 43.73 15.39
N THR A 59 14.06 42.65 16.16
CA THR A 59 13.74 42.73 17.59
C THR A 59 14.91 43.32 18.40
N ALA A 60 16.15 42.96 18.06
CA ALA A 60 17.35 43.51 18.71
C ALA A 60 17.52 45.02 18.46
N VAL A 61 17.30 45.47 17.21
CA VAL A 61 17.33 46.89 16.85
C VAL A 61 16.26 47.68 17.59
N LEU A 62 15.03 47.16 17.64
CA LEU A 62 13.94 47.79 18.38
C LEU A 62 14.23 47.89 19.89
N ALA A 63 14.82 46.86 20.49
CA ALA A 63 15.24 46.88 21.89
C ALA A 63 16.40 47.85 22.16
N PHE A 64 17.30 48.04 21.19
CA PHE A 64 18.39 49.01 21.31
C PHE A 64 17.86 50.45 21.21
N VAL A 65 16.97 50.72 20.26
CA VAL A 65 16.33 52.03 20.09
C VAL A 65 15.47 52.37 21.31
N SER A 66 14.70 51.43 21.85
CA SER A 66 13.86 51.67 23.04
C SER A 66 14.68 52.01 24.29
N ARG A 67 15.92 51.48 24.41
CA ARG A 67 16.85 51.83 25.49
C ARG A 67 17.51 53.20 25.30
N ARG A 68 17.71 53.65 24.06
CA ARG A 68 18.43 54.90 23.75
C ARG A 68 17.51 56.11 23.64
N VAL A 69 16.25 55.91 23.25
CA VAL A 69 15.22 56.96 23.17
C VAL A 69 14.58 57.09 24.56
N GLY A 70 15.19 57.92 25.40
CA GLY A 70 14.71 58.20 26.75
C GLY A 70 13.23 58.56 26.81
N SER A 71 12.47 57.76 27.55
CA SER A 71 11.24 58.09 28.30
C SER A 71 10.02 58.66 27.56
N ARG A 72 10.05 58.98 26.26
CA ARG A 72 8.86 59.51 25.55
C ARG A 72 7.97 58.45 24.92
N ILE A 73 8.50 57.26 24.63
CA ILE A 73 7.71 56.16 24.04
C ILE A 73 7.97 54.91 24.87
N ASN A 74 7.14 54.70 25.89
CA ASN A 74 7.23 53.52 26.75
C ASN A 74 6.50 52.35 26.06
N ILE A 75 7.10 51.80 25.01
CA ILE A 75 6.53 50.62 24.33
C ILE A 75 6.65 49.44 25.30
N PRO A 76 5.53 48.85 25.75
CA PRO A 76 5.58 47.78 26.72
C PRO A 76 6.31 46.58 26.11
N ILE A 77 7.23 45.98 26.87
CA ILE A 77 8.00 44.79 26.48
C ILE A 77 7.10 43.67 25.93
N LYS A 78 5.86 43.60 26.42
CA LYS A 78 4.80 42.70 25.98
C LYS A 78 4.47 42.83 24.48
N LEU A 79 4.53 44.02 23.89
CA LEU A 79 4.25 44.23 22.47
C LEU A 79 5.30 43.55 21.58
N TYR A 80 6.57 43.56 22.00
CA TYR A 80 7.65 42.86 21.28
C TYR A 80 7.50 41.34 21.36
N ALA A 81 7.05 40.82 22.52
CA ALA A 81 6.76 39.39 22.65
C ALA A 81 5.60 38.96 21.74
N VAL A 82 4.56 39.78 21.60
CA VAL A 82 3.43 39.52 20.69
C VAL A 82 3.88 39.56 19.23
N LEU A 83 4.69 40.53 18.83
CA LEU A 83 5.23 40.61 17.47
C LEU A 83 6.12 39.41 17.14
N LEU A 84 7.03 39.04 18.03
CA LEU A 84 7.91 37.88 17.84
C LEU A 84 7.09 36.60 17.71
N LEU A 85 6.06 36.43 18.54
CA LEU A 85 5.15 35.29 18.46
C LEU A 85 4.39 35.28 17.13
N LEU A 86 3.80 36.41 16.72
CA LEU A 86 3.06 36.52 15.46
C LEU A 86 3.93 36.17 14.23
N PHE A 87 5.17 36.66 14.20
CA PHE A 87 6.12 36.40 13.11
C PHE A 87 6.77 35.02 13.15
N SER A 88 6.73 34.33 14.30
CA SER A 88 7.20 32.95 14.44
C SER A 88 6.21 31.91 13.90
N ILE A 89 4.92 32.24 13.82
CA ILE A 89 3.85 31.32 13.38
C ILE A 89 4.11 30.77 11.97
N PRO A 90 4.45 31.57 10.94
CA PRO A 90 4.74 31.03 9.60
C PRO A 90 5.96 30.10 9.57
N ALA A 91 6.99 30.39 10.38
CA ALA A 91 8.19 29.56 10.47
C ALA A 91 7.90 28.21 11.14
N VAL A 92 7.12 28.22 12.23
CA VAL A 92 6.67 27.00 12.90
C VAL A 92 5.74 26.19 12.00
N TYR A 93 4.79 26.85 11.32
CA TYR A 93 3.91 26.21 10.34
C TYR A 93 4.73 25.53 9.23
N TYR A 94 5.72 26.22 8.67
CA TYR A 94 6.60 25.65 7.66
C TYR A 94 7.37 24.42 8.17
N ILE A 95 7.97 24.50 9.36
CA ILE A 95 8.73 23.38 9.93
C ILE A 95 7.83 22.17 10.22
N LEU A 96 6.59 22.40 10.66
CA LEU A 96 5.65 21.33 11.01
C LEU A 96 4.99 20.70 9.78
N PHE A 97 4.66 21.49 8.75
CA PHE A 97 3.83 21.04 7.63
C PHE A 97 4.61 20.74 6.34
N ASN A 98 5.84 21.25 6.16
CA ASN A 98 6.63 21.01 4.95
C ASN A 98 7.58 19.79 5.03
N ARG A 99 7.35 18.88 6.00
CA ARG A 99 8.05 17.59 6.11
C ARG A 99 7.42 16.47 5.28
N LYS A 100 6.54 16.78 4.32
CA LYS A 100 6.19 15.77 3.32
C LYS A 100 7.39 15.66 2.38
N PRO A 101 8.06 14.50 2.28
CA PRO A 101 9.07 14.32 1.25
C PRO A 101 8.40 14.64 -0.08
N GLU A 102 9.03 15.49 -0.90
CA GLU A 102 8.62 15.66 -2.28
C GLU A 102 8.54 14.27 -2.91
N GLU A 103 7.33 13.78 -3.16
CA GLU A 103 7.10 12.55 -3.92
C GLU A 103 7.77 12.78 -5.27
N SER A 104 8.88 12.09 -5.51
CA SER A 104 9.58 12.19 -6.79
C SER A 104 8.60 11.76 -7.89
N PRO A 105 8.53 12.46 -9.03
CA PRO A 105 7.70 12.03 -10.14
C PRO A 105 8.03 10.57 -10.49
N GLY A 106 7.08 9.66 -10.23
CA GLY A 106 7.24 8.22 -10.45
C GLY A 106 7.46 7.36 -9.20
N SER A 107 7.54 7.91 -7.98
CA SER A 107 7.64 7.13 -6.74
C SER A 107 6.54 6.07 -6.61
N ASP A 108 5.30 6.44 -6.95
CA ASP A 108 4.13 5.57 -6.91
C ASP A 108 4.23 4.42 -7.93
N LEU A 109 4.87 4.67 -9.07
CA LEU A 109 5.07 3.65 -10.11
C LEU A 109 6.09 2.62 -9.64
N VAL A 110 7.21 3.07 -9.06
CA VAL A 110 8.22 2.17 -8.46
C VAL A 110 7.62 1.35 -7.33
N GLU A 111 6.82 1.97 -6.47
CA GLU A 111 6.17 1.24 -5.38
C GLU A 111 5.18 0.20 -5.90
N ARG A 112 4.33 0.56 -6.88
CA ARG A 112 3.38 -0.38 -7.49
C ARG A 112 4.06 -1.52 -8.23
N GLU A 113 5.13 -1.25 -8.95
CA GLU A 113 5.94 -2.28 -9.62
C GLU A 113 6.52 -3.26 -8.60
N ARG A 114 7.14 -2.75 -7.53
CA ARG A 114 7.70 -3.54 -6.44
C ARG A 114 6.63 -4.42 -5.80
N MET A 115 5.48 -3.87 -5.44
CA MET A 115 4.39 -4.64 -4.82
C MET A 115 3.82 -5.68 -5.78
N ALA A 116 3.70 -5.38 -7.08
CA ALA A 116 3.23 -6.34 -8.08
C ALA A 116 4.19 -7.51 -8.24
N ARG A 117 5.50 -7.24 -8.29
CA ARG A 117 6.53 -8.27 -8.35
C ARG A 117 6.51 -9.17 -7.11
N ILE A 118 6.43 -8.57 -5.92
CA ILE A 118 6.33 -9.30 -4.65
C ILE A 118 5.11 -10.20 -4.64
N LEU A 119 3.92 -9.67 -4.97
CA LEU A 119 2.69 -10.44 -4.93
C LEU A 119 2.67 -11.57 -5.97
N LEU A 120 3.22 -11.31 -7.17
CA LEU A 120 3.33 -12.32 -8.21
C LEU A 120 4.26 -13.48 -7.79
N GLU A 121 5.46 -13.17 -7.32
CA GLU A 121 6.48 -14.17 -7.01
C GLU A 121 6.24 -14.88 -5.68
N ARG A 122 5.73 -14.18 -4.67
CA ARG A 122 5.60 -14.72 -3.31
C ARG A 122 4.23 -15.31 -3.02
N PHE A 123 3.18 -14.91 -3.74
CA PHE A 123 1.82 -15.41 -3.54
C PHE A 123 1.31 -16.16 -4.76
N TYR A 124 1.13 -15.50 -5.92
CA TYR A 124 0.40 -16.11 -7.04
C TYR A 124 1.10 -17.31 -7.68
N LYS A 125 2.41 -17.24 -7.94
CA LYS A 125 3.17 -18.38 -8.49
C LYS A 125 3.15 -19.59 -7.53
N PRO A 126 3.52 -19.46 -6.24
CA PRO A 126 3.40 -20.55 -5.28
C PRO A 126 1.96 -21.07 -5.13
N PHE A 127 0.97 -20.18 -5.17
CA PHE A 127 -0.43 -20.56 -5.05
C PHE A 127 -0.89 -21.42 -6.22
N ARG A 128 -0.50 -21.05 -7.45
CA ARG A 128 -0.73 -21.86 -8.65
C ARG A 128 -0.14 -23.25 -8.53
N GLU A 129 1.13 -23.33 -8.12
CA GLU A 129 1.84 -24.61 -7.94
C GLU A 129 1.18 -25.48 -6.88
N ALA A 130 0.79 -24.89 -5.75
CA ALA A 130 0.15 -25.61 -4.66
C ALA A 130 -1.24 -26.14 -5.05
N VAL A 131 -2.05 -25.34 -5.76
CA VAL A 131 -3.36 -25.77 -6.29
C VAL A 131 -3.18 -26.86 -7.35
N GLN A 132 -2.17 -26.76 -8.22
CA GLN A 132 -1.89 -27.78 -9.25
C GLN A 132 -1.49 -29.13 -8.66
N ALA A 133 -0.74 -29.12 -7.56
CA ALA A 133 -0.33 -30.33 -6.85
C ALA A 133 -1.38 -30.85 -5.85
N ASP A 134 -2.50 -30.13 -5.66
CA ASP A 134 -3.45 -30.31 -4.55
C ASP A 134 -2.72 -30.39 -3.17
N ASP A 135 -1.64 -29.63 -3.03
CA ASP A 135 -0.74 -29.64 -1.88
C ASP A 135 -1.29 -28.72 -0.79
N ARG A 136 -2.09 -29.30 0.10
CA ARG A 136 -2.72 -28.59 1.21
C ARG A 136 -1.71 -28.01 2.20
N VAL A 137 -0.54 -28.63 2.36
CA VAL A 137 0.52 -28.14 3.26
C VAL A 137 1.08 -26.83 2.71
N LYS A 138 1.38 -26.78 1.41
CA LYS A 138 1.82 -25.52 0.77
C LYS A 138 0.77 -24.43 0.80
N ILE A 139 -0.51 -24.78 0.67
CA ILE A 139 -1.61 -23.80 0.78
C ILE A 139 -1.67 -23.23 2.20
N GLU A 140 -1.52 -24.08 3.22
CA GLU A 140 -1.42 -23.64 4.62
C GLU A 140 -0.21 -22.73 4.86
N GLU A 141 0.97 -23.11 4.35
CA GLU A 141 2.18 -22.29 4.44
C GLU A 141 1.99 -20.92 3.77
N LEU A 142 1.33 -20.86 2.62
CA LEU A 142 1.02 -19.59 1.95
C LEU A 142 0.09 -18.71 2.77
N ALA A 143 -0.89 -19.31 3.43
CA ALA A 143 -1.79 -18.59 4.32
C ALA A 143 -1.06 -18.02 5.54
N ASN A 144 -0.21 -18.83 6.19
CA ASN A 144 0.60 -18.38 7.32
C ASN A 144 1.57 -17.27 6.90
N ARG A 145 2.23 -17.41 5.74
CA ARG A 145 3.10 -16.36 5.19
C ARG A 145 2.36 -15.06 4.93
N LEU A 146 1.11 -15.11 4.48
CA LEU A 146 0.29 -13.91 4.26
C LEU A 146 -0.06 -13.20 5.57
N LEU A 147 -0.14 -13.92 6.69
CA LEU A 147 -0.37 -13.36 8.03
C LEU A 147 0.92 -12.84 8.68
N GLU A 148 2.07 -13.46 8.38
CA GLU A 148 3.36 -13.17 9.02
C GLU A 148 4.20 -12.12 8.28
N ASP A 149 4.17 -12.07 6.94
CA ASP A 149 4.95 -11.14 6.13
C ASP A 149 4.15 -9.84 5.88
N PRO A 150 4.43 -8.74 6.61
CA PRO A 150 3.69 -7.48 6.46
C PRO A 150 3.89 -6.86 5.08
N ILE A 151 5.00 -7.15 4.39
CA ILE A 151 5.26 -6.63 3.03
C ILE A 151 4.32 -7.34 2.05
N LEU A 152 4.15 -8.65 2.20
CA LEU A 152 3.23 -9.43 1.36
C LEU A 152 1.77 -9.01 1.57
N ALA A 153 1.36 -8.86 2.84
CA ALA A 153 0.02 -8.40 3.20
C ALA A 153 -0.26 -6.99 2.60
N SER A 154 0.68 -6.06 2.80
CA SER A 154 0.57 -4.69 2.25
C SER A 154 0.52 -4.70 0.72
N SER A 155 1.27 -5.58 0.07
CA SER A 155 1.25 -5.70 -1.40
C SER A 155 -0.15 -6.08 -1.91
N MET A 156 -0.84 -6.97 -1.21
CA MET A 156 -2.20 -7.40 -1.56
C MET A 156 -3.22 -6.27 -1.39
N GLU A 157 -3.11 -5.49 -0.32
CA GLU A 157 -3.98 -4.34 -0.04
C GLU A 157 -3.77 -3.21 -1.05
N ILE A 158 -2.51 -2.78 -1.26
CA ILE A 158 -2.16 -1.69 -2.19
C ILE A 158 -2.63 -1.97 -3.61
N LEU A 159 -2.55 -3.25 -4.03
CA LEU A 159 -2.96 -3.67 -5.38
C LEU A 159 -4.45 -4.03 -5.48
N ASN A 160 -5.21 -3.90 -4.39
CA ASN A 160 -6.63 -4.26 -4.31
C ASN A 160 -6.89 -5.71 -4.77
N GLU A 161 -6.06 -6.64 -4.31
CA GLU A 161 -6.19 -8.07 -4.57
C GLU A 161 -6.95 -8.82 -3.47
N GLY A 162 -7.43 -8.11 -2.44
CA GLY A 162 -8.27 -8.63 -1.37
C GLY A 162 -7.77 -8.18 0.00
N ASP A 163 -8.54 -8.50 1.05
CA ASP A 163 -8.05 -8.38 2.43
C ASP A 163 -7.15 -9.59 2.74
N PRO A 164 -5.87 -9.38 3.09
CA PRO A 164 -4.91 -10.46 3.30
C PRO A 164 -5.34 -11.42 4.42
N LYS A 165 -6.04 -10.95 5.45
CA LYS A 165 -6.52 -11.79 6.55
C LYS A 165 -7.66 -12.69 6.09
N ILE A 166 -8.60 -12.15 5.31
CA ILE A 166 -9.72 -12.93 4.77
C ILE A 166 -9.20 -13.97 3.78
N VAL A 167 -8.24 -13.59 2.92
CA VAL A 167 -7.61 -14.51 1.97
C VAL A 167 -6.85 -15.61 2.71
N ALA A 168 -6.04 -15.27 3.72
CA ALA A 168 -5.33 -16.25 4.52
C ALA A 168 -6.31 -17.22 5.21
N TYR A 169 -7.36 -16.70 5.83
CA TYR A 169 -8.38 -17.53 6.46
C TYR A 169 -9.05 -18.48 5.47
N ALA A 170 -9.42 -17.99 4.28
CA ALA A 170 -9.99 -18.83 3.23
C ALA A 170 -9.02 -19.94 2.76
N LEU A 171 -7.72 -19.65 2.67
CA LEU A 171 -6.70 -20.65 2.34
C LEU A 171 -6.52 -21.68 3.47
N LEU A 172 -6.51 -21.26 4.73
CA LEU A 172 -6.48 -22.15 5.89
C LEU A 172 -7.70 -23.07 5.92
N LEU A 173 -8.88 -22.53 5.64
CA LEU A 173 -10.13 -23.27 5.58
C LEU A 173 -10.10 -24.34 4.48
N TYR A 174 -9.50 -24.03 3.32
CA TYR A 174 -9.27 -25.03 2.27
C TYR A 174 -8.28 -26.12 2.73
N ALA A 175 -7.13 -25.71 3.28
CA ALA A 175 -6.06 -26.63 3.67
C ALA A 175 -6.50 -27.61 4.77
N ARG A 176 -7.28 -27.13 5.73
CA ARG A 176 -7.73 -27.90 6.90
C ARG A 176 -9.21 -28.27 6.85
N TYR A 177 -9.78 -28.39 5.66
CA TYR A 177 -11.19 -28.71 5.51
C TYR A 177 -11.57 -30.07 6.10
N GLU A 178 -12.58 -30.06 6.96
CA GLU A 178 -13.22 -31.24 7.54
C GLU A 178 -14.73 -31.22 7.25
N PRO A 179 -15.37 -32.41 7.10
CA PRO A 179 -16.83 -32.50 7.01
C PRO A 179 -17.50 -31.87 8.24
N GLY A 180 -18.43 -30.94 8.04
CA GLY A 180 -19.05 -30.13 9.10
C GLY A 180 -18.69 -28.64 9.04
N LEU A 181 -17.66 -28.25 8.27
CA LEU A 181 -17.26 -26.86 8.08
C LEU A 181 -17.96 -26.20 6.87
N GLU A 182 -18.97 -26.83 6.27
CA GLU A 182 -19.61 -26.34 5.04
C GLU A 182 -20.26 -24.95 5.23
N ASN A 183 -20.80 -24.68 6.42
CA ASN A 183 -21.38 -23.38 6.75
C ASN A 183 -20.30 -22.30 6.82
N GLU A 184 -19.16 -22.62 7.44
CA GLU A 184 -18.02 -21.71 7.56
C GLU A 184 -17.43 -21.38 6.17
N VAL A 185 -17.37 -22.37 5.27
CA VAL A 185 -16.99 -22.17 3.86
C VAL A 185 -17.98 -21.26 3.14
N LYS A 186 -19.29 -21.47 3.32
CA LYS A 186 -20.33 -20.63 2.71
C LYS A 186 -20.28 -19.18 3.21
N GLU A 187 -20.06 -18.98 4.51
CA GLU A 187 -19.91 -17.65 5.09
C GLU A 187 -18.67 -16.95 4.55
N THR A 188 -17.54 -17.67 4.48
CA THR A 188 -16.28 -17.15 3.93
C THR A 188 -16.41 -16.75 2.46
N LEU A 189 -17.16 -17.52 1.66
CA LEU A 189 -17.43 -17.22 0.24
C LEU A 189 -18.17 -15.89 0.02
N ASN A 190 -18.93 -15.41 1.02
CA ASN A 190 -19.64 -14.14 0.95
C ASN A 190 -18.74 -12.93 1.19
N ILE A 191 -17.65 -13.11 1.94
CA ILE A 191 -16.73 -12.02 2.32
C ILE A 191 -15.45 -12.01 1.48
N VAL A 192 -15.00 -13.16 0.95
CA VAL A 192 -13.77 -13.23 0.17
C VAL A 192 -13.93 -12.54 -1.19
N THR A 193 -13.12 -11.52 -1.41
CA THR A 193 -13.12 -10.72 -2.65
C THR A 193 -12.08 -11.20 -3.67
N ASN A 194 -11.05 -11.92 -3.20
CA ASN A 194 -10.06 -12.54 -4.08
C ASN A 194 -10.70 -13.67 -4.89
N LYS A 195 -10.82 -13.49 -6.20
CA LYS A 195 -11.53 -14.42 -7.10
C LYS A 195 -10.87 -15.80 -7.17
N PRO A 196 -9.53 -15.93 -7.31
CA PRO A 196 -8.87 -17.23 -7.25
C PRO A 196 -9.17 -18.02 -5.97
N THR A 197 -9.03 -17.39 -4.81
CA THR A 197 -9.33 -18.03 -3.52
C THR A 197 -10.81 -18.37 -3.38
N LYS A 198 -11.70 -17.51 -3.90
CA LYS A 198 -13.14 -17.79 -3.95
C LYS A 198 -13.45 -19.03 -4.78
N ALA A 199 -12.89 -19.11 -6.00
CA ALA A 199 -13.07 -20.25 -6.89
C ALA A 199 -12.56 -21.54 -6.25
N LEU A 200 -11.46 -21.47 -5.48
CA LEU A 200 -10.91 -22.60 -4.75
C LEU A 200 -11.89 -23.14 -3.70
N LEU A 201 -12.49 -22.26 -2.89
CA LEU A 201 -13.52 -22.65 -1.90
C LEU A 201 -14.81 -23.16 -2.57
N GLU A 202 -15.23 -22.57 -3.69
CA GLU A 202 -16.38 -23.08 -4.46
C GLU A 202 -16.13 -24.49 -4.99
N ALA A 203 -14.92 -24.77 -5.48
CA ALA A 203 -14.53 -26.09 -5.95
C ALA A 203 -14.55 -27.12 -4.82
N LEU A 204 -14.19 -26.71 -3.60
CA LEU A 204 -14.23 -27.55 -2.42
C LEU A 204 -15.68 -27.94 -2.04
N LEU A 205 -16.64 -27.01 -2.05
CA LEU A 205 -18.06 -27.33 -1.80
C LEU A 205 -18.66 -28.26 -2.86
N ARG A 206 -18.23 -28.12 -4.12
CA ARG A 206 -18.67 -29.03 -5.21
C ARG A 206 -18.15 -30.45 -5.03
N LYS A 207 -16.95 -30.63 -4.47
CA LYS A 207 -16.40 -31.95 -4.11
C LYS A 207 -17.00 -32.51 -2.81
N GLY A 208 -17.43 -31.65 -1.89
CA GLY A 208 -17.95 -32.01 -0.56
C GLY A 208 -19.47 -32.18 -0.43
N TYR A 209 -20.29 -31.77 -1.41
CA TYR A 209 -21.74 -31.96 -1.37
C TYR A 209 -22.14 -33.24 -2.10
N ASN A 210 -22.36 -34.35 -1.36
CA ASN A 210 -22.92 -35.57 -1.92
C ASN A 210 -24.13 -36.06 -1.09
N PRO A 211 -25.36 -35.77 -1.52
CA PRO A 211 -26.52 -36.49 -0.97
C PRO A 211 -26.78 -37.81 -1.72
N GLN A 212 -26.53 -37.93 -3.03
CA GLN A 212 -26.99 -39.10 -3.84
C GLN A 212 -26.22 -39.35 -5.18
N GLU A 213 -25.08 -38.73 -5.48
CA GLU A 213 -24.54 -38.67 -6.86
C GLU A 213 -23.41 -39.66 -7.23
N GLN A 214 -23.02 -40.58 -6.35
CA GLN A 214 -22.24 -41.75 -6.77
C GLN A 214 -23.10 -42.96 -7.21
N SER A 215 -24.41 -42.96 -6.95
CA SER A 215 -25.28 -44.06 -7.39
C SER A 215 -25.72 -43.94 -8.87
N LYS A 216 -25.21 -42.96 -9.63
CA LYS A 216 -25.65 -42.69 -11.01
C LYS A 216 -24.54 -42.55 -12.05
N ILE A 217 -23.26 -42.71 -11.68
CA ILE A 217 -22.14 -42.57 -12.63
C ILE A 217 -21.53 -43.93 -13.05
N GLY A 218 -21.95 -45.07 -12.47
CA GLY A 218 -21.39 -46.37 -12.89
C GLY A 218 -22.31 -47.60 -12.84
N GLY A 219 -23.52 -47.50 -12.29
CA GLY A 219 -24.53 -48.54 -12.36
C GLY A 219 -25.64 -48.10 -13.29
N ASP A 220 -26.05 -48.97 -14.21
CA ASP A 220 -27.27 -48.86 -15.02
C ASP A 220 -27.19 -47.92 -16.23
N ARG A 221 -26.24 -48.24 -17.11
CA ARG A 221 -26.61 -48.53 -18.50
C ARG A 221 -26.11 -49.93 -18.86
N GLU A 222 -26.76 -50.94 -18.27
CA GLU A 222 -26.83 -52.30 -18.83
C GLU A 222 -27.87 -52.32 -19.97
N ALA A 223 -27.56 -53.09 -21.02
CA ALA A 223 -28.42 -53.73 -22.03
C ALA A 223 -27.86 -53.57 -23.46
#